data_AF-A0A1Z8JLT8-F1
#
_entry.id   AF-A0A1Z8JLT8-F1
#
_cell.length_a   1.000
_cell.length_b   1.000
_cell.length_c   1.000
_cell.angle_alpha   90.00
_cell.angle_beta   90.00
_cell.angle_gamma   90.00
#
_symmetry.space_group_name_H-M   'P 1'
#
loop_
_entity.id
_entity.type
_entity.pdbx_description
1 polymer ?
#
loop_
_entity_poly.entity_id
_entity_poly.type
_entity_poly.pdbx_seq_one_letter_code
_entity_poly.pdbx_strand_id
1 'polypeptide(L)' 'MDQLNYQEQQQFQKIVEQKQMADFMRLYTSLVDRCFNDCVQDFTSESLTSRESSCLTKCAEKFLKHSERLMNQMRQ' A
#
# COMPACT_ATOMS: atom_id res chain seq x y z
N MET A 1 6.51 3.58 -29.74
CA MET A 1 6.61 4.44 -28.54
C MET A 1 6.48 5.85 -29.06
N ASP A 2 5.23 6.29 -29.23
CA ASP A 2 4.89 7.58 -29.84
C ASP A 2 5.64 8.71 -29.13
N GLN A 3 6.32 9.56 -29.90
CA GLN A 3 7.03 10.72 -29.38
C GLN A 3 6.00 11.74 -28.88
N LEU A 4 5.64 11.62 -27.61
CA LEU A 4 4.81 12.59 -26.89
C LEU A 4 5.45 13.98 -27.03
N ASN A 5 4.65 14.96 -27.45
CA ASN A 5 5.07 16.34 -27.56
C ASN A 5 5.50 16.87 -26.18
N TYR A 6 6.40 17.86 -26.13
CA TYR A 6 6.94 18.41 -24.88
C TYR A 6 5.85 18.89 -23.90
N GLN A 7 4.75 19.46 -24.44
CA GLN A 7 3.59 19.86 -23.63
C GLN A 7 2.83 18.64 -23.07
N GLU A 8 2.72 17.56 -23.84
CA GLU A 8 2.08 16.31 -23.42
C GLU A 8 2.93 15.58 -22.38
N GLN A 9 4.28 15.64 -22.46
CA GLN A 9 5.16 15.07 -21.44
C GLN A 9 4.96 15.74 -20.06
N GLN A 10 4.78 17.07 -20.02
CA GLN A 10 4.51 17.78 -18.76
C GLN A 10 3.15 17.42 -18.17
N GLN A 11 2.12 17.30 -19.01
CA GLN A 11 0.79 16.85 -18.55
C GLN A 11 0.84 15.40 -18.08
N PHE A 12 1.54 14.54 -18.82
CA PHE A 12 1.73 13.14 -18.47
C PHE A 12 2.42 13.00 -17.12
N GLN A 13 3.47 13.77 -16.85
CA GLN A 13 4.17 13.72 -15.56
C GLN A 13 3.25 14.07 -14.38
N LYS A 14 2.39 15.08 -14.52
CA LYS A 14 1.38 15.42 -13.50
C LYS A 14 0.39 14.28 -13.27
N ILE A 15 -0.08 13.63 -14.34
CA ILE A 15 -1.00 12.49 -14.25
C ILE A 15 -0.31 11.31 -13.55
N VAL A 16 0.95 11.05 -13.86
CA VAL A 16 1.74 9.99 -13.22
C VAL A 16 1.89 10.25 -11.71
N GLU A 17 2.23 11.47 -11.31
CA GLU A 17 2.34 11.84 -9.89
C GLU A 17 1.01 11.67 -9.15
N GLN A 18 -0.10 12.16 -9.72
CA GLN A 18 -1.43 11.98 -9.14
C GLN A 18 -1.80 10.50 -8.99
N LYS A 19 -1.47 9.69 -10.01
CA LYS A 19 -1.72 8.25 -9.99
C LYS A 19 -0.89 7.55 -8.92
N GLN A 20 0.38 7.92 -8.75
CA GLN A 20 1.22 7.36 -7.68
C GLN A 20 0.61 7.60 -6.29
N MET A 21 0.08 8.79 -6.04
CA MET A 21 -0.59 9.08 -4.77
C MET A 21 -1.86 8.25 -4.58
N ALA A 22 -2.68 8.11 -5.63
CA ALA A 22 -3.90 7.30 -5.58
C ALA A 22 -3.58 5.81 -5.34
N ASP A 23 -2.55 5.29 -5.99
CA ASP A 23 -2.11 3.91 -5.83
C ASP A 23 -1.52 3.66 -4.43
N PHE A 24 -0.81 4.64 -3.86
CA PHE A 24 -0.35 4.59 -2.47
C PHE A 24 -1.51 4.53 -1.47
N MET A 25 -2.54 5.36 -1.65
CA MET A 25 -3.71 5.36 -0.76
C MET A 25 -4.47 4.02 -0.84
N ARG A 26 -4.59 3.43 -2.03
CA ARG A 26 -5.19 2.09 -2.20
C ARG A 26 -4.39 1.01 -1.48
N LEU A 27 -3.06 1.07 -1.60
CA LEU A 27 -2.16 0.15 -0.89
C LEU A 27 -2.32 0.29 0.64
N TYR A 28 -2.38 1.53 1.13
CA TYR A 28 -2.60 1.80 2.55
C TYR A 28 -3.94 1.26 3.05
N THR A 29 -5.05 1.52 2.35
CA THR A 29 -6.37 0.99 2.73
C THR A 29 -6.38 -0.53 2.74
N SER A 30 -5.77 -1.16 1.73
CA SER A 30 -5.68 -2.63 1.66
C SER A 30 -4.86 -3.23 2.80
N LEU A 31 -3.77 -2.55 3.18
CA LEU A 31 -2.94 -2.93 4.30
C LEU A 31 -3.72 -2.87 5.63
N VAL A 32 -4.40 -1.75 5.87
CA VAL A 32 -5.17 -1.52 7.09
C VAL A 32 -6.30 -2.55 7.22
N ASP A 33 -7.10 -2.74 6.18
CA ASP A 33 -8.21 -3.69 6.17
C ASP A 33 -7.72 -5.12 6.46
N ARG A 34 -6.66 -5.55 5.77
CA ARG A 34 -6.10 -6.89 5.99
C ARG A 34 -5.57 -7.07 7.41
N CYS A 35 -4.73 -6.16 7.87
CA CYS A 35 -4.10 -6.32 9.18
C CYS A 35 -5.11 -6.18 10.32
N PHE A 36 -6.14 -5.36 10.15
CA PHE A 36 -7.25 -5.31 11.10
C PHE A 36 -7.98 -6.65 11.18
N ASN A 37 -8.42 -7.22 10.05
CA ASN A 37 -9.13 -8.50 10.01
C ASN A 37 -8.28 -9.68 10.50
N ASP A 38 -6.98 -9.69 10.21
CA ASP A 38 -6.07 -10.78 10.58
C ASP A 38 -5.64 -10.72 12.05
N CYS A 39 -5.46 -9.51 12.62
CA CYS A 39 -4.84 -9.32 13.93
C CYS A 39 -5.78 -8.85 15.03
N VAL A 40 -6.80 -8.04 14.74
CA VAL A 40 -7.71 -7.49 15.76
C VAL A 40 -8.87 -8.46 15.95
N GLN A 41 -8.84 -9.18 17.06
CA GLN A 41 -9.79 -10.26 17.35
C GLN A 41 -10.46 -10.08 18.71
N ASP A 42 -9.91 -9.23 19.56
CA ASP A 42 -10.46 -8.92 20.87
C ASP A 42 -11.24 -7.61 20.82
N PHE A 43 -12.54 -7.69 21.07
CA PHE A 43 -13.44 -6.52 21.09
C PHE A 43 -13.93 -6.21 22.51
N THR A 44 -13.17 -6.61 23.53
CA THR A 44 -13.50 -6.34 24.94
C THR A 44 -12.99 -4.99 25.44
N SER A 45 -12.08 -4.34 24.72
CA SER A 45 -11.56 -3.00 25.03
C SER A 45 -11.51 -2.09 23.81
N GLU A 46 -11.53 -0.77 24.06
CA GLU A 46 -11.31 0.26 23.04
C GLU A 46 -9.84 0.42 22.62
N SER A 47 -8.92 -0.20 23.36
CA SER A 47 -7.49 -0.18 23.09
C SER A 47 -7.00 -1.53 22.56
N LEU A 48 -5.96 -1.49 21.73
CA LEU A 48 -5.29 -2.67 21.22
C LEU A 48 -4.48 -3.34 22.31
N THR A 49 -4.56 -4.66 22.39
CA THR A 49 -3.70 -5.43 23.29
C THR A 49 -2.24 -5.43 22.79
N SER A 50 -1.29 -5.77 23.65
CA SER A 50 0.12 -5.91 23.27
C SER A 50 0.34 -7.00 22.21
N ARG A 51 -0.50 -8.05 22.23
CA ARG A 51 -0.49 -9.13 21.25
C ARG A 51 -0.95 -8.66 19.88
N GLU A 52 -2.07 -7.93 19.82
CA GLU A 52 -2.60 -7.38 18.58
C GLU A 52 -1.64 -6.34 17.99
N SER A 53 -1.09 -5.46 18.84
CA SER A 53 -0.08 -4.48 18.43
C SER A 53 1.16 -5.15 17.80
N SER A 54 1.67 -6.21 18.43
CA SER A 54 2.78 -6.99 17.88
C SER A 54 2.42 -7.71 16.58
N CYS A 55 1.17 -8.18 16.44
CA CYS A 55 0.66 -8.79 15.22
C CYS A 55 0.58 -7.76 14.08
N LEU A 56 0.02 -6.57 14.33
CA LEU A 56 -0.11 -5.49 13.36
C LEU A 56 1.25 -5.09 12.77
N THR A 57 2.29 -4.94 13.61
CA THR A 57 3.65 -4.64 13.14
C THR A 57 4.17 -5.73 12.20
N LYS A 58 4.04 -7.00 12.58
CA LYS A 58 4.47 -8.14 11.74
C LYS A 58 3.66 -8.24 10.45
N CYS A 59 2.35 -7.96 10.52
CA CYS A 59 1.46 -7.95 9.37
C CYS A 59 1.89 -6.88 8.36
N ALA A 60 2.13 -5.65 8.84
CA ALA A 60 2.57 -4.55 7.99
C ALA A 60 3.91 -4.84 7.30
N GLU A 61 4.91 -5.31 8.05
CA GLU A 61 6.19 -5.70 7.46
C GLU A 61 6.04 -6.80 6.40
N LYS A 62 5.24 -7.83 6.70
CA LYS A 62 5.02 -8.96 5.79
C LYS A 62 4.30 -8.52 4.52
N PHE A 63 3.28 -7.66 4.65
CA PHE A 63 2.53 -7.13 3.52
C PHE A 63 3.39 -6.25 2.61
N LEU A 64 4.18 -5.33 3.19
CA LEU A 64 5.05 -4.45 2.41
C LEU A 64 6.15 -5.21 1.68
N LYS A 65 6.84 -6.15 2.37
CA LYS A 65 7.84 -7.03 1.74
C LYS A 65 7.24 -7.88 0.62
N HIS A 66 6.00 -8.35 0.80
CA HIS A 66 5.29 -9.10 -0.23
C HIS A 66 4.94 -8.22 -1.43
N SER A 67 4.42 -7.02 -1.19
CA SER A 67 4.10 -6.05 -2.24
C SER A 67 5.35 -5.65 -3.04
N GLU A 68 6.46 -5.37 -2.36
CA GLU A 68 7.75 -5.08 -3.00
C GLU A 68 8.22 -6.23 -3.90
N ARG A 69 8.13 -7.47 -3.42
CA ARG A 69 8.50 -8.64 -4.21
C ARG A 69 7.65 -8.79 -5.46
N LEU A 70 6.33 -8.59 -5.37
CA LEU A 70 5.43 -8.64 -6.52
C LEU A 70 5.72 -7.52 -7.52
N MET A 71 5.98 -6.30 -7.05
CA MET A 71 6.37 -5.18 -7.90
C MET A 71 7.68 -5.48 -8.66
N ASN A 72 8.66 -6.08 -7.99
CA ASN A 72 9.92 -6.49 -8.60
C ASN A 72 9.73 -7.61 -9.64
N GLN A 73 8.76 -8.50 -9.45
CA GLN A 73 8.41 -9.54 -10.43
C GLN A 73 7.70 -8.98 -11.65
N MET A 74 6.79 -8.00 -11.49
CA MET A 74 6.10 -7.38 -12.64
C MET A 74 7.00 -6.50 -13.51
N ARG A 75 8.21 -6.17 -13.02
CA ARG A 75 9.23 -5.46 -13.79
C ARG A 75 10.07 -6.36 -14.70
N GLN A 76 9.96 -7.68 -14.58
CA GLN A 76 10.60 -8.68 -15.44
C GLN A 76 9.62 -9.17 -16.50
#